data_AF-A0A067REV0-F1
#
_entry.id   AF-A0A067REV0-F1
#
_cell.length_a   1.000
_cell.length_b   1.000
_cell.length_c   1.000
_cell.angle_alpha   90.00
_cell.angle_beta   90.00
_cell.angle_gamma   90.00
#
_symmetry.space_group_name_H-M   'P 1'
#
loop_
_entity.id
_entity.type
_entity.pdbx_description
1 polymer ?
#
loop_
_entity_poly.entity_id
_entity_poly.type
_entity_poly.pdbx_seq_one_letter_code
_entity_poly.pdbx_strand_id
1 'polypeptide(L)' 'MKLPKDKGDTPTLHLCRLCGKVVRNKWHHYRYHNPEYFKCSLCHTVHNRKDHLKAHMKIKHSIDSFSSSQGQD' A
#
# COMPACT_ATOMS: atom_id res chain seq x y z
N MET A 1 -33.05 -18.08 -9.13
CA MET A 1 -32.99 -16.65 -9.54
C MET A 1 -31.77 -16.46 -10.43
N LYS A 2 -31.95 -16.46 -11.76
CA LYS A 2 -30.86 -16.25 -12.73
C LYS A 2 -30.75 -14.75 -12.99
N LEU A 3 -29.62 -14.15 -12.63
CA LEU A 3 -29.37 -12.73 -12.89
C LEU A 3 -28.98 -12.55 -14.37
N PRO A 4 -29.63 -11.62 -15.12
CA PRO A 4 -29.25 -11.31 -16.50
C PRO A 4 -27.81 -10.77 -16.56
N LYS A 5 -27.01 -11.33 -17.48
CA LYS A 5 -25.67 -10.84 -17.80
C LYS A 5 -25.78 -9.78 -18.90
N ASP A 6 -26.19 -8.57 -18.53
CA ASP A 6 -26.12 -7.42 -19.42
C ASP A 6 -24.66 -7.03 -19.61
N LYS A 7 -24.15 -7.34 -20.82
CA LYS A 7 -22.86 -6.89 -21.33
C LYS A 7 -23.00 -5.41 -21.73
N GLY A 8 -22.92 -4.53 -20.74
CA GLY A 8 -22.75 -3.09 -20.95
C GLY A 8 -21.41 -2.67 -20.36
N ASP A 9 -20.64 -1.88 -21.11
CA ASP A 9 -19.36 -1.25 -20.76
C ASP A 9 -19.52 -0.29 -19.56
N THR A 10 -19.93 -0.83 -18.43
CA THR A 10 -20.14 -0.08 -17.20
C THR A 10 -18.78 -0.08 -16.52
N PRO A 11 -18.17 1.08 -16.23
CA PRO A 11 -16.91 1.11 -15.50
C PRO A 11 -17.11 0.31 -14.22
N THR A 12 -16.38 -0.80 -14.06
CA THR A 12 -16.49 -1.65 -12.88
C THR A 12 -16.05 -0.81 -11.69
N LEU A 13 -17.02 -0.22 -10.99
CA LEU A 13 -16.76 0.55 -9.79
C LEU A 13 -16.60 -0.41 -8.61
N HIS A 14 -15.68 -0.09 -7.72
CA HIS A 14 -15.33 -0.88 -6.56
C HIS A 14 -15.68 -0.14 -5.28
N LEU A 15 -16.44 -0.77 -4.40
CA LEU A 15 -16.69 -0.26 -3.05
C LEU A 15 -15.47 -0.53 -2.15
N CYS A 16 -14.89 0.53 -1.60
CA CYS A 16 -13.87 0.43 -0.58
C CYS A 16 -14.48 0.01 0.75
N ARG A 17 -14.03 -1.11 1.32
CA ARG A 17 -14.51 -1.59 2.63
C ARG A 17 -13.90 -0.84 3.82
N LEU A 18 -12.84 -0.06 3.60
CA LEU A 18 -12.17 0.71 4.66
C LEU A 18 -12.84 2.07 4.92
N CYS A 19 -13.38 2.71 3.89
CA CYS A 19 -14.02 4.04 4.02
C CYS A 19 -15.39 4.15 3.35
N GLY A 20 -15.91 3.09 2.72
CA GLY A 20 -17.22 3.09 2.07
C GLY A 20 -17.29 3.85 0.74
N LYS A 21 -16.18 4.40 0.21
CA LYS A 21 -16.18 5.11 -1.08
C LYS A 21 -16.25 4.15 -2.25
N VAL A 22 -17.07 4.50 -3.24
CA VAL A 22 -17.11 3.82 -4.55
C VAL A 22 -16.08 4.47 -5.47
N VAL A 23 -15.14 3.69 -5.98
CA VAL A 23 -14.01 4.17 -6.78
C VAL A 23 -13.84 3.37 -8.06
N ARG A 24 -13.34 3.99 -9.13
CA ARG A 24 -13.07 3.30 -10.40
C ARG A 24 -11.84 2.39 -10.36
N ASN A 25 -10.83 2.73 -9.55
CA ASN A 25 -9.60 1.96 -9.41
C ASN A 25 -9.35 1.67 -7.94
N LYS A 26 -9.62 0.42 -7.52
CA LYS A 26 -9.44 -0.02 -6.14
C LYS A 26 -7.98 0.04 -5.69
N TRP A 27 -7.02 -0.25 -6.58
CA TRP A 27 -5.58 -0.31 -6.24
C TRP A 27 -5.00 1.07 -5.98
N HIS A 28 -5.30 2.04 -6.85
CA HIS A 28 -4.90 3.43 -6.65
C HIS A 28 -5.52 3.99 -5.37
N HIS A 29 -6.81 3.73 -5.15
CA HIS A 29 -7.49 4.16 -3.93
C HIS A 29 -6.91 3.50 -2.67
N TYR A 30 -6.54 2.21 -2.73
CA TYR A 30 -5.97 1.50 -1.59
C TYR A 30 -4.66 2.13 -1.08
N ARG A 31 -3.87 2.76 -1.97
CA ARG A 31 -2.65 3.50 -1.57
C ARG A 31 -2.92 4.71 -0.67
N TYR A 32 -4.14 5.27 -0.67
CA TYR A 32 -4.51 6.31 0.29
C TYR A 32 -4.77 5.74 1.69
N HIS A 33 -5.20 4.48 1.77
CA HIS A 33 -5.41 3.79 3.04
C HIS A 33 -4.13 3.16 3.58
N ASN A 34 -3.30 2.65 2.68
CA ASN A 34 -2.00 2.11 2.97
C ASN A 34 -0.96 2.92 2.21
N PRO A 35 -0.66 4.15 2.66
CA PRO A 35 0.52 4.84 2.16
C PRO A 35 1.71 3.92 2.42
N GLU A 36 2.59 3.72 1.44
CA GLU A 36 3.71 2.78 1.56
C GLU A 36 4.53 3.12 2.80
N TYR A 37 4.36 2.30 3.83
CA TYR A 37 5.08 2.45 5.07
C TYR A 37 6.38 1.65 4.97
N PHE A 38 7.47 2.32 5.28
CA PHE A 38 8.81 1.77 5.28
C PHE A 38 9.09 1.25 6.70
N LYS A 39 9.01 -0.07 6.86
CA LYS A 39 9.22 -0.74 8.14
C LYS A 39 10.69 -1.13 8.30
N CYS A 40 11.29 -0.81 9.44
CA CYS A 40 12.60 -1.32 9.82
C CYS A 40 12.51 -2.83 10.11
N SER A 41 13.37 -3.64 9.50
CA SER A 41 13.42 -5.09 9.74
C SER A 41 14.06 -5.47 11.08
N LEU A 42 14.78 -4.55 11.73
CA LEU A 42 15.51 -4.81 12.98
C LEU A 42 14.71 -4.44 14.22
N CYS A 43 14.04 -3.29 14.21
CA CYS A 43 13.25 -2.82 15.36
C CYS A 43 11.76 -2.64 15.05
N HIS A 44 11.32 -2.97 13.84
CA HIS A 44 9.92 -2.88 13.41
C HIS A 44 9.32 -1.47 13.47
N THR A 45 10.14 -0.43 13.65
CA THR A 45 9.70 0.96 13.58
C THR A 45 9.20 1.28 12.18
N VAL A 46 8.07 1.96 12.11
CA VAL A 46 7.39 2.29 10.86
C VAL A 46 7.63 3.75 10.52
N HIS A 47 8.08 4.00 9.29
CA HIS A 47 8.27 5.35 8.75
C HIS A 47 7.36 5.56 7.54
N ASN A 48 6.90 6.79 7.33
CA ASN A 48 6.05 7.16 6.19
C ASN A 48 6.84 7.55 4.94
N ARG A 49 8.18 7.64 5.03
CA ARG A 49 9.06 7.92 3.90
C ARG A 49 10.33 7.07 3.95
N LYS A 50 10.84 6.73 2.76
CA LYS A 50 12.01 5.88 2.57
C LYS A 50 13.30 6.51 3.10
N ASP A 51 13.45 7.82 2.94
CA ASP A 51 14.62 8.56 3.40
C ASP A 51 14.69 8.65 4.93
N HIS A 52 13.55 8.77 5.61
CA HIS A 52 13.49 8.65 7.06
C HIS A 52 13.89 7.27 7.54
N LEU A 53 13.46 6.20 6.87
CA LEU A 53 13.92 4.86 7.19
C LEU A 53 15.43 4.71 6.93
N LYS A 54 15.96 5.25 5.82
CA LYS A 54 17.42 5.21 5.55
C LYS A 54 18.22 5.93 6.64
N ALA A 55 17.79 7.11 7.06
CA ALA A 55 18.41 7.84 8.16
C ALA A 55 18.30 7.08 9.49
N HIS A 56 17.14 6.48 9.77
CA HIS A 56 16.93 5.61 10.91
C HIS A 56 17.91 4.42 10.91
N MET A 57 18.04 3.71 9.79
CA MET A 57 18.96 2.57 9.67
C MET A 57 20.41 2.99 9.90
N LYS A 58 20.81 4.17 9.43
CA LYS A 58 22.15 4.72 9.65
C LYS A 58 22.40 5.12 11.10
N ILE A 59 21.44 5.79 11.76
CA ILE A 59 21.64 6.36 13.10
C ILE A 59 21.40 5.32 14.19
N LYS A 60 20.39 4.45 14.03
CA LYS A 60 19.98 3.48 15.06
C LYS A 60 20.63 2.11 14.89
N HIS A 61 21.02 1.76 13.67
CA HIS A 61 21.56 0.44 13.36
C HIS A 61 22.92 0.49 12.66
N SER A 62 23.45 1.68 12.34
CA SER A 62 24.71 1.86 11.61
C SER A 62 24.76 1.13 10.26
N ILE A 63 23.60 0.95 9.61
CA ILE A 63 23.47 0.29 8.30
C ILE A 63 23.27 1.36 7.22
N ASP A 64 24.21 1.45 6.29
CA ASP A 64 24.16 2.39 5.16
C ASP A 64 23.51 1.75 3.90
N SER A 65 23.49 0.42 3.81
CA SER A 65 22.98 -0.36 2.67
C SER A 65 21.60 -0.94 2.94
N PHE A 66 20.55 -0.15 2.70
CA PHE A 66 19.17 -0.62 2.73
C PHE A 66 18.84 -1.36 1.42
N SER A 67 19.21 -2.65 1.32
CA SER A 67 18.66 -3.53 0.29
C SER A 67 17.33 -4.07 0.81
N SER A 68 16.23 -3.46 0.38
CA SER A 68 14.90 -3.95 0.70
C SER A 68 14.25 -4.42 -0.57
N SER A 69 14.47 -5.70 -0.86
CA SER A 69 13.50 -6.54 -1.54
C SER A 69 12.26 -6.64 -0.65
N GLN A 70 11.43 -5.58 -0.63
CA GLN A 70 10.04 -5.73 -0.24
C GLN A 70 9.29 -6.26 -1.47
N GLY A 71 9.43 -7.56 -1.70
CA GLY A 71 8.42 -8.32 -2.43
C GLY A 71 7.20 -8.40 -1.53
N GLN A 72 6.09 -7.83 -1.99
CA GLN A 72 4.77 -8.07 -1.42
C GLN A 72 4.13 -9.17 -2.27
N ASP A 73 3.81 -10.30 -1.65
CA ASP A 73 2.89 -11.31 -2.20
C ASP A 73 1.45 -10.77 -2.35
#